data_AF-A0A9E6EWX6-F1
#
_entry.id   AF-A0A9E6EWX6-F1
#
_cell.length_a   1.000
_cell.length_b   1.000
_cell.length_c   1.000
_cell.angle_alpha   90.00
_cell.angle_beta   90.00
_cell.angle_gamma   90.00
#
_symmetry.space_group_name_H-M   'P 1'
#
loop_
_entity.id
_entity.type
_entity.pdbx_description
1 polymer ?
#
loop_
_entity_poly.entity_id
_entity_poly.type
_entity_poly.pdbx_seq_one_letter_code
_entity_poly.pdbx_strand_id
1 'polypeptide(L)'
;MFYKFINEMTNEELKKLPLVEKITEKGGMKLDVYNNTYDAFQSLKLVAKDMTENLKKKVAKNDKRIFFNYSDKGEFETELKFGGDMLMLTMHTNVFEFPREHEIMKLSYIKQDITRSYCGIINMYNFLADSLKYNRVNDVGYLVARIFINREDHYFVEGKRQIGLMYNNFAKSKIDRNAIKKILETAINYCVDFDLLTPVYDSIKVVSVSEMLENSMNLNLRTGKRLGFRFQVDDDDSE
;
A
#
# COMPACT_ATOMS: atom_id res chain seq x y z
N MET A 1 -3.41 -42.91 -17.89
CA MET A 1 -2.88 -43.77 -16.81
C MET A 1 -2.86 -43.04 -15.47
N PHE A 2 -2.19 -41.87 -15.34
CA PHE A 2 -2.17 -41.07 -14.09
C PHE A 2 -3.55 -40.76 -13.49
N TYR A 3 -4.52 -40.37 -14.32
CA TYR A 3 -5.87 -40.01 -13.88
C TYR A 3 -6.67 -41.21 -13.29
N LYS A 4 -6.38 -42.43 -13.76
CA LYS A 4 -7.04 -43.65 -13.29
C LYS A 4 -6.45 -44.10 -11.94
N PHE A 5 -5.14 -43.85 -11.76
CA PHE A 5 -4.39 -44.17 -10.54
C PHE A 5 -4.83 -43.34 -9.33
N ILE A 6 -5.13 -42.05 -9.51
CA ILE A 6 -5.56 -41.15 -8.42
C ILE A 6 -6.95 -41.53 -7.86
N ASN A 7 -7.87 -41.99 -8.71
CA ASN A 7 -9.24 -42.32 -8.30
C ASN A 7 -9.35 -43.63 -7.50
N GLU A 8 -8.31 -44.47 -7.52
CA GLU A 8 -8.26 -45.76 -6.80
C GLU A 8 -7.50 -45.65 -5.47
N MET A 9 -6.84 -44.53 -5.19
CA MET A 9 -6.08 -44.29 -3.95
C MET A 9 -7.00 -43.87 -2.81
N THR A 10 -6.72 -44.39 -1.62
CA THR A 10 -7.40 -43.96 -0.39
C THR A 10 -7.04 -42.52 -0.03
N ASN A 11 -7.88 -41.85 0.76
CA ASN A 11 -7.61 -40.48 1.23
C ASN A 11 -6.26 -40.34 1.98
N GLU A 12 -5.78 -41.39 2.65
CA GLU A 12 -4.47 -41.38 3.29
C GLU A 12 -3.31 -41.50 2.30
N GLU A 13 -3.48 -42.27 1.23
CA GLU A 13 -2.46 -42.41 0.18
C GLU A 13 -2.38 -41.15 -0.69
N LEU A 14 -3.53 -40.52 -0.98
CA LEU A 14 -3.60 -39.23 -1.67
C LEU A 14 -2.89 -38.13 -0.88
N LYS A 15 -3.02 -38.12 0.46
CA LYS A 15 -2.32 -37.16 1.33
C LYS A 15 -0.79 -37.31 1.30
N LYS A 16 -0.27 -38.50 1.02
CA LYS A 16 1.17 -38.79 0.92
C LYS A 16 1.75 -38.50 -0.47
N LEU A 17 0.92 -38.04 -1.42
CA LEU A 17 1.42 -37.65 -2.73
C LEU A 17 2.23 -36.34 -2.59
N PRO A 18 3.48 -36.27 -3.08
CA PRO A 18 4.31 -35.07 -2.95
C PRO A 18 3.67 -33.81 -3.53
N LEU A 19 2.82 -33.95 -4.56
CA LEU A 19 2.06 -32.84 -5.12
C LEU A 19 0.97 -32.33 -4.16
N VAL A 20 0.26 -33.25 -3.50
CA VAL A 20 -0.79 -32.90 -2.54
C VAL A 20 -0.18 -32.24 -1.32
N GLU A 21 0.90 -32.79 -0.77
CA GLU A 21 1.65 -32.18 0.34
C GLU A 21 2.09 -30.75 -0.02
N LYS A 22 2.71 -30.56 -1.19
CA LYS A 22 3.17 -29.24 -1.63
C LYS A 22 2.04 -28.23 -1.83
N ILE A 23 0.90 -28.66 -2.36
CA ILE A 23 -0.29 -27.80 -2.52
C ILE A 23 -0.87 -27.45 -1.15
N THR A 24 -0.98 -28.42 -0.25
CA THR A 24 -1.51 -28.22 1.10
C THR A 24 -0.62 -27.28 1.90
N GLU A 25 0.70 -27.47 1.91
CA GLU A 25 1.65 -26.60 2.62
C GLU A 25 1.64 -25.17 2.06
N LYS A 26 1.83 -25.02 0.73
CA LYS A 26 1.91 -23.69 0.12
C LYS A 26 0.55 -22.97 0.12
N GLY A 27 -0.53 -23.72 -0.05
CA GLY A 27 -1.90 -23.21 0.00
C GLY A 27 -2.29 -22.77 1.41
N GLY A 28 -2.00 -23.61 2.42
CA GLY A 28 -2.23 -23.30 3.83
C GLY A 28 -1.48 -22.04 4.26
N MET A 29 -0.17 -21.97 3.97
CA MET A 29 0.62 -20.78 4.30
C MET A 29 0.06 -19.50 3.64
N LYS A 30 -0.35 -19.56 2.37
CA LYS A 30 -0.94 -18.37 1.71
C LYS A 30 -2.27 -17.95 2.35
N LEU A 31 -3.07 -18.92 2.80
CA LEU A 31 -4.31 -18.64 3.50
C LEU A 31 -4.04 -17.97 4.86
N ASP A 32 -3.04 -18.45 5.60
CA ASP A 32 -2.62 -17.83 6.86
C ASP A 32 -2.18 -16.37 6.65
N VAL A 33 -1.32 -16.11 5.65
CA VAL A 33 -0.89 -14.76 5.32
C VAL A 33 -2.07 -13.86 4.93
N TYR A 34 -2.99 -14.38 4.11
CA TYR A 34 -4.18 -13.64 3.70
C TYR A 34 -5.05 -13.25 4.90
N ASN A 35 -5.37 -14.20 5.78
CA ASN A 35 -6.21 -13.96 6.96
C ASN A 35 -5.57 -12.93 7.89
N ASN A 36 -4.27 -13.08 8.19
CA ASN A 36 -3.55 -12.12 9.04
C ASN A 36 -3.55 -10.71 8.44
N THR A 37 -3.33 -10.60 7.13
CA THR A 37 -3.34 -9.30 6.43
C THR A 37 -4.74 -8.69 6.44
N TYR A 38 -5.77 -9.52 6.27
CA TYR A 38 -7.17 -9.10 6.33
C TYR A 38 -7.54 -8.56 7.71
N ASP A 39 -7.23 -9.28 8.78
CA ASP A 39 -7.51 -8.88 10.16
C ASP A 39 -6.77 -7.58 10.53
N ALA A 40 -5.53 -7.45 10.08
CA ALA A 40 -4.77 -6.22 10.22
C ALA A 40 -5.40 -5.06 9.44
N PHE A 41 -5.90 -5.30 8.22
CA PHE A 41 -6.59 -4.29 7.44
C PHE A 41 -7.91 -3.84 8.08
N GLN A 42 -8.71 -4.77 8.62
CA GLN A 42 -9.93 -4.41 9.36
C GLN A 42 -9.60 -3.58 10.61
N SER A 43 -8.57 -3.97 11.36
CA SER A 43 -8.07 -3.19 12.50
C SER A 43 -7.63 -1.78 12.07
N LEU A 44 -6.96 -1.68 10.91
CA LEU A 44 -6.51 -0.42 10.33
C LEU A 44 -7.68 0.48 9.90
N LYS A 45 -8.75 -0.07 9.32
CA LYS A 45 -9.98 0.67 9.00
C LYS A 45 -10.62 1.27 10.26
N LEU A 46 -10.71 0.49 11.34
CA LEU A 46 -11.26 0.97 12.62
C LEU A 46 -10.42 2.11 13.20
N VAL A 47 -9.09 1.95 13.26
CA VAL A 47 -8.19 3.00 13.78
C VAL A 47 -8.23 4.24 12.89
N ALA A 48 -8.28 4.09 11.57
CA ALA A 48 -8.40 5.18 10.61
C ALA A 48 -9.68 5.99 10.83
N LYS A 49 -10.82 5.32 11.03
CA LYS A 49 -12.09 5.97 11.36
C LYS A 49 -12.00 6.74 12.67
N ASP A 50 -11.56 6.07 13.74
CA ASP A 50 -11.39 6.68 15.07
C ASP A 50 -10.47 7.92 15.00
N MET A 51 -9.36 7.81 14.29
CA MET A 51 -8.39 8.89 14.11
C MET A 51 -9.01 10.07 13.36
N THR A 52 -9.71 9.82 12.26
CA THR A 52 -10.35 10.86 11.46
C THR A 52 -11.41 11.62 12.25
N GLU A 53 -12.26 10.91 13.00
CA GLU A 53 -13.28 11.53 13.86
C GLU A 53 -12.67 12.36 14.99
N ASN A 54 -11.60 11.87 15.60
CA ASN A 54 -10.89 12.59 16.66
C ASN A 54 -10.17 13.84 16.14
N LEU A 55 -9.51 13.74 14.99
CA LEU A 55 -8.86 14.89 14.33
C LEU A 55 -9.89 15.94 13.93
N LYS A 56 -11.02 15.52 13.33
CA LYS A 56 -12.13 16.41 12.99
C LYS A 56 -12.61 17.22 14.20
N LYS A 57 -12.85 16.56 15.34
CA LYS A 57 -13.28 17.23 16.58
C LYS A 57 -12.25 18.24 17.10
N LYS A 58 -10.96 17.93 17.00
CA LYS A 58 -9.88 18.81 17.48
C LYS A 58 -9.66 20.00 16.54
N VAL A 59 -9.62 19.76 15.23
CA VAL A 59 -9.36 20.80 14.23
C VAL A 59 -10.56 21.73 14.07
N ALA A 60 -11.79 21.22 14.11
CA ALA A 60 -13.00 22.05 14.00
C ALA A 60 -13.17 23.06 15.16
N LYS A 61 -12.47 22.88 16.28
CA LYS A 61 -12.40 23.90 17.34
C LYS A 61 -11.62 25.14 16.91
N ASN A 62 -10.64 24.96 16.04
CA ASN A 62 -9.74 26.02 15.57
C ASN A 62 -10.16 26.58 14.22
N ASP A 63 -10.49 25.70 13.25
CA ASP A 63 -10.94 26.09 11.92
C ASP A 63 -11.96 25.09 11.35
N LYS A 64 -13.20 25.54 11.17
CA LYS A 64 -14.31 24.72 10.65
C LYS A 64 -14.25 24.49 9.14
N ARG A 65 -13.39 25.21 8.42
CA ARG A 65 -13.23 25.08 6.96
C ARG A 65 -12.42 23.84 6.58
N ILE A 66 -11.58 23.35 7.48
CA ILE A 66 -10.74 22.17 7.23
C ILE A 66 -11.63 20.93 7.30
N PHE A 67 -11.84 20.29 6.15
CA PHE A 67 -12.75 19.17 6.00
C PHE A 67 -12.07 17.84 6.38
N PHE A 68 -12.81 17.01 7.12
CA PHE A 68 -12.39 15.65 7.45
C PHE A 68 -13.53 14.67 7.17
N ASN A 69 -13.22 13.56 6.49
CA ASN A 69 -14.18 12.51 6.21
C ASN A 69 -13.50 11.15 6.08
N TYR A 70 -14.08 10.13 6.71
CA TYR A 70 -13.73 8.74 6.51
C TYR A 70 -14.78 8.10 5.59
N SER A 71 -14.35 7.33 4.60
CA SER A 71 -15.24 6.53 3.75
C SER A 71 -14.76 5.09 3.74
N ASP A 72 -15.66 4.17 4.08
CA ASP A 72 -15.46 2.77 3.78
C ASP A 72 -15.85 2.54 2.30
N LYS A 73 -14.96 1.93 1.50
CA LYS A 73 -15.16 1.69 0.07
C LYS A 73 -15.30 0.21 -0.26
N GLY A 74 -15.52 -0.62 0.75
CA GLY A 74 -15.70 -2.05 0.61
C GLY A 74 -14.70 -2.83 1.43
N GLU A 75 -14.62 -4.12 1.14
CA GLU A 75 -13.85 -5.06 1.96
C GLU A 75 -12.35 -4.73 2.00
N PHE A 76 -11.79 -4.26 0.88
CA PHE A 76 -10.36 -4.07 0.68
C PHE A 76 -9.94 -2.61 0.47
N GLU A 77 -10.84 -1.64 0.69
CA GLU A 77 -10.54 -0.22 0.42
C GLU A 77 -11.19 0.73 1.44
N THR A 78 -10.45 1.77 1.84
CA THR A 78 -10.98 2.90 2.60
C THR A 78 -10.25 4.21 2.27
N GLU A 79 -10.94 5.34 2.46
CA GLU A 79 -10.41 6.69 2.21
C GLU A 79 -10.50 7.55 3.48
N LEU A 80 -9.44 8.31 3.74
CA LEU A 80 -9.38 9.36 4.75
C LEU A 80 -9.11 10.68 4.05
N LYS A 81 -10.10 11.57 4.05
CA LYS A 81 -9.96 12.95 3.58
C LYS A 81 -9.61 13.85 4.74
N PHE A 82 -8.61 14.70 4.58
CA PHE A 82 -8.18 15.68 5.58
C PHE A 82 -7.64 16.94 4.89
N GLY A 83 -8.33 18.06 5.05
CA GLY A 83 -8.00 19.31 4.36
C GLY A 83 -8.07 19.14 2.84
N GLY A 84 -6.97 19.45 2.16
CA GLY A 84 -6.82 19.31 0.71
C GLY A 84 -6.33 17.92 0.24
N ASP A 85 -6.05 17.01 1.17
CA ASP A 85 -5.47 15.70 0.90
C ASP A 85 -6.45 14.55 1.15
N MET A 86 -6.15 13.43 0.51
CA MET A 86 -6.83 12.16 0.71
C MET A 86 -5.82 11.03 0.77
N LEU A 87 -5.82 10.29 1.87
CA LEU A 87 -5.11 9.04 2.00
C LEU A 87 -6.06 7.88 1.69
N MET A 88 -5.78 7.14 0.62
CA MET A 88 -6.50 5.93 0.20
C MET A 88 -5.70 4.69 0.61
N LEU A 89 -6.36 3.75 1.28
CA LEU A 89 -5.74 2.52 1.79
C LEU A 89 -6.37 1.33 1.07
N THR A 90 -5.53 0.49 0.46
CA THR A 90 -5.98 -0.68 -0.29
C THR A 90 -5.23 -1.94 0.13
N MET A 91 -5.96 -3.01 0.43
CA MET A 91 -5.38 -4.34 0.65
C MET A 91 -5.35 -5.10 -0.68
N HIS A 92 -4.23 -5.75 -0.99
CA HIS A 92 -4.15 -6.69 -2.10
C HIS A 92 -4.60 -8.09 -1.67
N THR A 93 -5.34 -8.80 -2.52
CA THR A 93 -5.89 -10.14 -2.20
C THR A 93 -4.89 -11.28 -2.37
N ASN A 94 -3.90 -11.11 -3.24
CA ASN A 94 -2.80 -12.07 -3.41
C ASN A 94 -1.70 -11.92 -2.34
N VAL A 95 -0.99 -13.03 -2.12
CA VAL A 95 0.23 -13.12 -1.31
C VAL A 95 1.46 -13.06 -2.21
N PHE A 96 2.46 -12.28 -1.79
CA PHE A 96 3.68 -12.02 -2.53
C PHE A 96 4.90 -12.54 -1.78
N GLU A 97 5.96 -12.88 -2.51
CA GLU A 97 7.26 -13.19 -1.94
C GLU A 97 8.25 -12.07 -2.30
N PHE A 98 9.14 -11.73 -1.38
CA PHE A 98 10.20 -10.75 -1.67
C PHE A 98 11.16 -11.27 -2.75
N PRO A 99 11.72 -10.38 -3.60
CA PRO A 99 12.82 -10.74 -4.50
C PRO A 99 14.00 -11.33 -3.74
N ARG A 100 14.76 -12.23 -4.37
CA ARG A 100 15.86 -12.96 -3.72
C ARG A 100 16.95 -12.02 -3.20
N GLU A 101 17.15 -10.92 -3.89
CA GLU A 101 18.16 -9.89 -3.62
C GLU A 101 17.72 -8.91 -2.52
N HIS A 102 16.44 -8.95 -2.10
CA HIS A 102 15.89 -8.02 -1.13
C HIS A 102 16.51 -8.21 0.26
N GLU A 103 16.81 -7.11 0.98
CA GLU A 103 17.51 -7.15 2.28
C GLU A 103 16.80 -8.01 3.34
N ILE A 104 15.46 -8.10 3.31
CA ILE A 104 14.68 -8.98 4.19
C ILE A 104 15.08 -10.45 4.05
N MET A 105 15.48 -10.91 2.85
CA MET A 105 15.89 -12.28 2.62
C MET A 105 17.19 -12.64 3.36
N LYS A 106 17.99 -11.65 3.75
CA LYS A 106 19.26 -11.85 4.46
C LYS A 106 19.06 -12.09 5.95
N LEU A 107 17.89 -11.76 6.51
CA LEU A 107 17.57 -11.89 7.93
C LEU A 107 17.62 -13.36 8.38
N SER A 108 18.21 -13.63 9.55
CA SER A 108 18.24 -14.98 10.13
C SER A 108 16.85 -15.55 10.33
N TYR A 109 15.87 -14.70 10.62
CA TYR A 109 14.45 -15.07 10.76
C TYR A 109 13.88 -15.73 9.50
N ILE A 110 14.22 -15.22 8.32
CA ILE A 110 13.81 -15.78 7.01
C ILE A 110 14.67 -16.99 6.65
N LYS A 111 15.97 -16.96 6.94
CA LYS A 111 16.86 -18.11 6.66
C LYS A 111 16.49 -19.37 7.43
N GLN A 112 15.90 -19.23 8.62
CA GLN A 112 15.39 -20.36 9.41
C GLN A 112 14.14 -20.99 8.81
N ASP A 113 13.29 -20.19 8.17
CA ASP A 113 12.10 -20.65 7.48
C ASP A 113 11.74 -19.68 6.36
N ILE A 114 12.02 -20.13 5.13
CA ILE A 114 11.82 -19.33 3.92
C ILE A 114 10.36 -18.95 3.71
N THR A 115 9.40 -19.72 4.25
CA THR A 115 7.97 -19.41 4.09
C THR A 115 7.57 -18.09 4.75
N ARG A 116 8.41 -17.56 5.66
CA ARG A 116 8.22 -16.25 6.31
C ARG A 116 8.48 -15.06 5.38
N SER A 117 9.05 -15.28 4.19
CA SER A 117 9.25 -14.26 3.16
C SER A 117 7.93 -13.89 2.46
N TYR A 118 6.90 -14.72 2.59
CA TYR A 118 5.60 -14.50 1.99
C TYR A 118 4.77 -13.53 2.81
N CYS A 119 4.32 -12.46 2.17
CA CYS A 119 3.57 -11.38 2.79
C CYS A 119 2.34 -10.97 1.98
N GLY A 120 1.28 -10.58 2.70
CA GLY A 120 0.21 -9.76 2.13
C GLY A 120 0.64 -8.30 2.10
N ILE A 121 -0.03 -7.49 1.28
CA ILE A 121 0.34 -6.10 1.04
C ILE A 121 -0.86 -5.20 1.29
N ILE A 122 -0.64 -4.12 2.05
CA ILE A 122 -1.55 -2.98 2.17
C ILE A 122 -0.83 -1.74 1.66
N ASN A 123 -1.39 -1.09 0.65
CA ASN A 123 -0.85 0.14 0.07
C ASN A 123 -1.57 1.36 0.63
N MET A 124 -0.82 2.46 0.76
CA MET A 124 -1.33 3.75 1.21
C MET A 124 -0.93 4.82 0.19
N TYR A 125 -1.91 5.38 -0.51
CA TYR A 125 -1.72 6.38 -1.56
C TYR A 125 -2.23 7.75 -1.11
N ASN A 126 -1.48 8.80 -1.39
CA ASN A 126 -1.96 10.17 -1.24
C ASN A 126 -2.44 10.73 -2.58
N PHE A 127 -3.65 11.28 -2.57
CA PHE A 127 -4.26 12.02 -3.67
C PHE A 127 -4.66 13.41 -3.19
N LEU A 128 -4.83 14.35 -4.13
CA LEU A 128 -5.51 15.60 -3.80
C LEU A 128 -7.01 15.33 -3.65
N ALA A 129 -7.61 15.84 -2.58
CA ALA A 129 -9.05 15.66 -2.33
C ALA A 129 -9.91 16.21 -3.49
N ASP A 130 -9.43 17.29 -4.11
CA ASP A 130 -10.07 17.91 -5.28
C ASP A 130 -10.02 17.04 -6.53
N SER A 131 -9.03 16.15 -6.66
CA SER A 131 -8.94 15.24 -7.81
C SER A 131 -10.16 14.35 -7.89
N LEU A 132 -10.59 13.76 -6.78
CA LEU A 132 -11.79 12.93 -6.78
C LEU A 132 -13.08 13.77 -6.76
N LYS A 133 -13.08 14.91 -6.06
CA LYS A 133 -14.27 15.79 -6.00
C LYS A 133 -14.68 16.31 -7.38
N TYR A 134 -13.71 16.65 -8.22
CA TYR A 134 -13.93 17.19 -9.57
C TYR A 134 -13.71 16.15 -10.67
N ASN A 135 -13.58 14.86 -10.31
CA ASN A 135 -13.36 13.75 -11.23
C ASN A 135 -12.18 13.97 -12.19
N ARG A 136 -11.09 14.54 -11.67
CA ARG A 136 -9.84 14.78 -12.39
C ARG A 136 -9.04 13.48 -12.50
N VAL A 137 -9.52 12.62 -13.39
CA VAL A 137 -8.99 11.26 -13.61
C VAL A 137 -7.50 11.21 -14.00
N ASN A 138 -6.95 12.33 -14.46
CA ASN A 138 -5.55 12.43 -14.88
C ASN A 138 -4.60 12.84 -13.73
N ASP A 139 -5.13 13.22 -12.57
CA ASP A 139 -4.30 13.57 -11.42
C ASP A 139 -3.61 12.32 -10.85
N VAL A 140 -2.34 12.47 -10.48
CA VAL A 140 -1.50 11.37 -10.03
C VAL A 140 -1.58 11.26 -8.50
N GLY A 141 -1.83 10.05 -8.02
CA GLY A 141 -1.63 9.67 -6.62
C GLY A 141 -0.23 9.14 -6.37
N TYR A 142 0.28 9.34 -5.16
CA TYR A 142 1.62 8.92 -4.78
C TYR A 142 1.55 7.86 -3.70
N LEU A 143 2.25 6.76 -3.90
CA LEU A 143 2.42 5.74 -2.87
C LEU A 143 3.26 6.31 -1.72
N VAL A 144 2.62 6.47 -0.57
CA VAL A 144 3.24 7.00 0.66
C VAL A 144 3.89 5.88 1.44
N ALA A 145 3.16 4.76 1.59
CA ALA A 145 3.64 3.60 2.32
C ALA A 145 3.08 2.29 1.77
N ARG A 146 3.85 1.20 1.95
CA ARG A 146 3.43 -0.19 1.74
C ARG A 146 3.70 -0.97 3.01
N ILE A 147 2.66 -1.62 3.54
CA ILE A 147 2.75 -2.48 4.70
C ILE A 147 2.76 -3.93 4.21
N PHE A 148 3.75 -4.69 4.65
CA PHE A 148 3.91 -6.12 4.40
C PHE A 148 3.62 -6.87 5.68
N ILE A 149 2.80 -7.92 5.65
CA ILE A 149 2.44 -8.73 6.82
C ILE A 149 2.60 -10.21 6.47
N ASN A 150 3.31 -10.98 7.29
CA ASN A 150 3.53 -12.40 7.05
C ASN A 150 2.60 -13.31 7.89
N ARG A 151 2.76 -14.63 7.72
CA ARG A 151 1.96 -15.67 8.40
C ARG A 151 2.11 -15.70 9.93
N GLU A 152 3.06 -14.98 10.50
CA GLU A 152 3.31 -14.91 11.95
C GLU A 152 2.97 -13.51 12.53
N ASP A 153 2.22 -12.69 11.78
CA ASP A 153 1.84 -11.30 12.09
C ASP A 153 3.00 -10.30 12.14
N HIS A 154 4.18 -10.71 11.69
CA HIS A 154 5.31 -9.80 11.59
C HIS A 154 5.12 -8.86 10.43
N TYR A 155 5.39 -7.56 10.66
CA TYR A 155 5.18 -6.54 9.66
C TYR A 155 6.42 -5.71 9.36
N PHE A 156 6.48 -5.25 8.11
CA PHE A 156 7.47 -4.32 7.60
C PHE A 156 6.75 -3.21 6.83
N VAL A 157 7.24 -1.98 6.95
CA VAL A 157 6.67 -0.84 6.20
C VAL A 157 7.75 -0.21 5.35
N GLU A 158 7.45 -0.03 4.07
CA GLU A 158 8.26 0.71 3.12
C GLU A 158 7.61 2.07 2.86
N GLY A 159 8.37 3.17 2.83
CA GLY A 159 7.83 4.51 2.57
C GLY A 159 8.92 5.56 2.35
N LYS A 160 8.56 6.73 1.79
CA LYS A 160 9.53 7.64 1.14
C LYS A 160 10.47 8.46 2.04
N ARG A 161 10.33 8.49 3.37
CA ARG A 161 11.30 9.03 4.36
C ARG A 161 11.03 8.43 5.73
N GLN A 162 12.07 8.10 6.51
CA GLN A 162 12.07 7.55 7.90
C GLN A 162 11.11 6.39 8.25
N ILE A 163 10.20 6.01 7.36
CA ILE A 163 9.34 4.83 7.44
C ILE A 163 10.15 3.56 7.10
N GLY A 164 11.17 3.68 6.23
CA GLY A 164 11.85 2.54 5.61
C GLY A 164 13.17 2.04 6.22
N LEU A 165 13.57 2.43 7.44
CA LEU A 165 14.94 2.11 7.92
C LEU A 165 15.07 0.97 8.95
N MET A 166 14.03 0.15 9.16
CA MET A 166 14.13 -0.95 10.14
C MET A 166 13.75 -2.32 9.56
N TYR A 167 14.42 -2.75 8.48
CA TYR A 167 14.36 -4.17 8.03
C TYR A 167 14.66 -5.13 9.18
N ASN A 168 15.57 -4.75 10.08
CA ASN A 168 15.96 -5.53 11.26
C ASN A 168 14.81 -5.78 12.25
N ASN A 169 13.76 -4.96 12.21
CA ASN A 169 12.61 -5.14 13.09
C ASN A 169 11.53 -6.04 12.50
N PHE A 170 11.64 -6.46 11.24
CA PHE A 170 10.64 -7.36 10.64
C PHE A 170 10.43 -8.59 11.51
N ALA A 171 11.50 -9.22 11.97
CA ALA A 171 11.44 -10.41 12.83
C ALA A 171 10.94 -10.19 14.27
N LYS A 172 10.75 -8.93 14.71
CA LYS A 172 10.42 -8.58 16.11
C LYS A 172 9.09 -7.85 16.24
N SER A 173 8.69 -7.13 15.20
CA SER A 173 7.54 -6.26 15.19
C SER A 173 6.31 -7.01 14.72
N LYS A 174 5.39 -7.31 15.64
CA LYS A 174 4.05 -7.80 15.31
C LYS A 174 3.09 -6.64 15.08
N ILE A 175 2.20 -6.81 14.11
CA ILE A 175 1.20 -5.78 13.81
C ILE A 175 0.17 -5.75 14.94
N ASP A 176 0.04 -4.60 15.59
CA ASP A 176 -0.95 -4.37 16.64
C ASP A 176 -1.62 -2.99 16.44
N ARG A 177 -2.62 -2.70 17.28
CA ARG A 177 -3.36 -1.43 17.18
C ARG A 177 -2.46 -0.21 17.35
N ASN A 178 -1.40 -0.30 18.16
CA ASN A 178 -0.47 0.81 18.39
C ASN A 178 0.44 1.05 17.20
N ALA A 179 0.95 -0.01 16.57
CA ALA A 179 1.72 0.03 15.34
C ALA A 179 0.89 0.65 14.21
N ILE A 180 -0.34 0.19 14.02
CA ILE A 180 -1.29 0.75 13.04
C ILE A 180 -1.47 2.25 13.26
N LYS A 181 -1.71 2.68 14.51
CA LYS A 181 -1.87 4.10 14.84
C LYS A 181 -0.64 4.92 14.45
N LYS A 182 0.56 4.44 14.79
CA LYS A 182 1.83 5.11 14.43
C LYS A 182 2.04 5.19 12.92
N ILE A 183 1.70 4.13 12.18
CA ILE A 183 1.79 4.10 10.72
C ILE A 183 0.87 5.16 10.11
N LEU A 184 -0.39 5.21 10.54
CA LEU A 184 -1.36 6.19 10.07
C LEU A 184 -0.94 7.63 10.42
N GLU A 185 -0.49 7.89 11.65
CA GLU A 185 0.02 9.21 12.07
C GLU A 185 1.19 9.66 11.19
N THR A 186 2.15 8.77 10.95
CA THR A 186 3.32 9.07 10.13
C THR A 186 2.92 9.33 8.67
N ALA A 187 2.00 8.54 8.12
CA ALA A 187 1.52 8.72 6.75
C ALA A 187 0.73 10.02 6.58
N ILE A 188 -0.17 10.35 7.52
CA ILE A 188 -0.92 11.62 7.49
C ILE A 188 0.02 12.81 7.60
N ASN A 189 0.97 12.78 8.54
CA ASN A 189 1.97 13.84 8.66
C ASN A 189 2.76 14.03 7.37
N TYR A 190 3.20 12.92 6.74
CA TYR A 190 3.87 12.97 5.44
C TYR A 190 3.00 13.59 4.34
N CYS A 191 1.70 13.29 4.30
CA CYS A 191 0.79 13.89 3.31
C CYS A 191 0.65 15.40 3.51
N VAL A 192 0.54 15.85 4.76
CA VAL A 192 0.36 17.26 5.14
C VAL A 192 1.62 18.08 4.85
N ASP A 193 2.80 17.53 5.11
CA ASP A 193 4.09 18.19 4.81
C ASP A 193 4.40 18.23 3.31
N PHE A 194 3.58 17.57 2.48
CA PHE A 194 3.79 17.53 1.04
C PHE A 194 3.04 18.67 0.35
N ASP A 195 3.78 19.66 -0.14
CA ASP A 195 3.24 20.77 -0.94
C ASP A 195 3.25 20.49 -2.45
N LEU A 196 2.29 21.08 -3.16
CA LEU A 196 2.31 21.14 -4.63
C LEU A 196 3.35 22.17 -5.08
N LEU A 197 4.38 21.71 -5.80
CA LEU A 197 5.35 22.60 -6.43
C LEU A 197 4.82 23.09 -7.79
N THR A 198 5.00 24.38 -8.06
CA THR A 198 4.72 24.93 -9.38
C THR A 198 5.69 24.35 -10.41
N PRO A 199 5.22 24.02 -11.63
CA PRO A 199 6.12 23.64 -12.72
C PRO A 199 7.03 24.83 -13.09
N VAL A 200 8.22 24.54 -13.63
CA VAL A 200 9.15 25.58 -14.10
C VAL A 200 8.48 26.40 -15.21
N TYR A 201 8.46 27.72 -15.08
CA TYR A 201 7.74 28.63 -15.99
C TYR A 201 8.06 28.38 -17.47
N ASP A 202 9.32 28.20 -17.82
CA ASP A 202 9.75 27.97 -19.21
C ASP A 202 9.18 26.68 -19.82
N SER A 203 8.82 25.70 -19.00
CA SER A 203 8.19 24.45 -19.48
C SER A 203 6.70 24.59 -19.81
N ILE A 204 6.05 25.69 -19.39
CA ILE A 204 4.61 25.93 -19.59
C ILE A 204 4.30 27.29 -20.24
N LYS A 205 5.33 28.05 -20.63
CA LYS A 205 5.19 29.42 -21.15
C LYS A 205 4.45 29.50 -22.49
N VAL A 206 4.51 28.43 -23.29
CA VAL A 206 3.89 28.37 -24.62
C VAL A 206 2.89 27.23 -24.62
N VAL A 207 1.67 27.54 -25.06
CA VAL A 207 0.60 26.56 -25.27
C VAL A 207 -0.03 26.83 -26.64
N SER A 208 -0.22 25.78 -27.42
CA SER A 208 -0.90 25.87 -28.71
C SER A 208 -2.43 25.97 -28.53
N VAL A 209 -3.14 26.48 -29.54
CA VAL A 209 -4.62 26.50 -29.53
C VAL A 209 -5.20 25.08 -29.43
N SER A 210 -4.53 24.09 -30.06
CA SER A 210 -4.91 22.67 -29.97
C SER A 210 -4.80 22.16 -28.53
N GLU A 211 -3.67 22.39 -27.87
CA GLU A 211 -3.48 22.03 -26.46
C GLU A 211 -4.45 22.79 -25.55
N MET A 212 -4.80 24.04 -25.86
CA MET A 212 -5.83 24.77 -25.10
C MET A 212 -7.23 24.17 -25.26
N LEU A 213 -7.61 23.74 -26.47
CA LEU A 213 -8.90 23.09 -26.71
C LEU A 213 -8.94 21.69 -26.07
N GLU A 214 -7.85 20.93 -26.18
CA GLU A 214 -7.70 19.65 -25.47
C GLU A 214 -7.70 19.84 -23.96
N ASN A 215 -7.03 20.86 -23.42
CA ASN A 215 -7.05 21.18 -21.98
C ASN A 215 -8.41 21.74 -21.52
N SER A 216 -9.16 22.39 -22.40
CA SER A 216 -10.53 22.85 -22.10
C SER A 216 -11.51 21.69 -22.11
N MET A 217 -11.32 20.70 -22.99
CA MET A 217 -12.07 19.43 -22.97
C MET A 217 -11.61 18.54 -21.81
N ASN A 218 -10.32 18.58 -21.48
CA ASN A 218 -9.65 17.90 -20.37
C ASN A 218 -9.36 18.86 -19.20
N LEU A 219 -10.31 19.71 -18.78
CA LEU A 219 -10.15 20.65 -17.63
C LEU A 219 -9.65 19.96 -16.33
N ASN A 220 -9.56 18.63 -16.34
CA ASN A 220 -8.63 17.75 -15.63
C ASN A 220 -7.14 18.00 -15.97
N LEU A 221 -6.65 19.24 -15.81
CA LEU A 221 -5.21 19.56 -15.81
C LEU A 221 -4.47 18.59 -14.87
N ARG A 222 -3.45 17.88 -15.38
CA ARG A 222 -2.58 16.99 -14.59
C ARG A 222 -1.89 17.78 -13.47
N THR A 223 -2.49 17.76 -12.28
CA THR A 223 -1.91 18.29 -11.05
C THR A 223 -1.44 17.12 -10.22
N GLY A 224 -0.14 16.83 -10.31
CA GLY A 224 0.52 15.80 -9.51
C GLY A 224 1.44 16.44 -8.46
N LYS A 225 1.37 15.94 -7.24
CA LYS A 225 2.33 16.13 -6.14
C LYS A 225 3.73 15.61 -6.53
N ARG A 226 4.49 16.32 -7.39
CA ARG A 226 5.81 15.87 -7.85
C ARG A 226 6.79 15.70 -6.69
N LEU A 227 7.02 14.46 -6.30
CA LEU A 227 8.23 14.09 -5.57
C LEU A 227 9.40 14.30 -6.52
N GLY A 228 10.34 15.18 -6.16
CA GLY A 228 11.63 15.24 -6.83
C GLY A 228 12.22 13.83 -6.97
N PHE A 229 12.96 13.64 -8.05
CA PHE A 229 13.56 12.40 -8.58
C PHE A 229 12.76 11.72 -9.69
N ARG A 230 13.22 11.99 -10.93
CA ARG A 230 13.06 11.13 -12.09
C ARG A 230 13.57 9.73 -11.72
N PHE A 231 12.72 8.71 -11.83
CA PHE A 231 13.18 7.36 -12.11
C PHE A 231 13.54 7.35 -13.60
N GLN A 232 14.80 7.64 -13.91
CA GLN A 232 15.44 6.97 -15.04
C GLN A 232 16.00 5.69 -14.41
N VAL A 233 15.54 4.54 -14.89
CA VAL A 233 16.34 3.33 -14.77
C VAL A 233 17.61 3.67 -15.53
N ASP A 234 18.72 3.84 -14.81
CA ASP A 234 20.04 3.76 -15.44
C ASP A 234 20.14 2.32 -15.93
N ASP A 235 19.79 2.10 -17.20
CA ASP A 235 20.40 1.00 -17.94
C ASP A 235 21.86 1.41 -18.11
N ASP A 236 22.72 0.67 -17.42
CA ASP A 236 24.14 0.54 -17.74
C ASP A 236 24.25 0.14 -19.22
N ASP A 237 24.42 1.13 -20.10
CA ASP A 237 25.13 0.93 -21.35
C ASP A 237 26.55 1.43 -21.16
N SER A 238 27.40 0.49 -20.75
CA SER A 238 28.82 0.50 -21.01
C SER A 238 29.08 0.63 -22.52
N GLU A 239 29.65 1.75 -22.94
CA GLU A 239 30.84 1.85 -23.81
C GLU A 239 31.36 3.30 -23.90
#